data_AF-A0A517YN80-F1
#
_entry.id   AF-A0A517YN80-F1
#
_cell.length_a   1.000
_cell.length_b   1.000
_cell.length_c   1.000
_cell.angle_alpha   90.00
_cell.angle_beta   90.00
_cell.angle_gamma   90.00
#
_symmetry.space_group_name_H-M   'P 1'
#
loop_
_entity.id
_entity.type
_entity.pdbx_description
1 polymer ?
#
loop_
_entity_poly.entity_id
_entity_poly.type
_entity_poly.pdbx_seq_one_letter_code
_entity_poly.pdbx_strand_id
1 'polypeptide(L)'
;MERMHDDGPEHSREAGRVDRGLCCRSREDGRDVAASAPSILFVHHVTWSINSICHIWGQQPFKSNDESRNNAFFGILGLGKGWHNTHHAFPTSARHGLRWWQIDVSFWVIRLLERFGLAWNVKVPSRAAISSNRIYSKQISQKRTSCHPPDRHSVASLHRRPVIAGEEQFSRS
;
A
#
# COMPACT_ATOMS: atom_id res chain seq x y z
N MET A 1 19.22 -53.68 -89.59
CA MET A 1 19.73 -52.43 -89.00
C MET A 1 18.72 -52.02 -87.93
N GLU A 2 18.79 -52.62 -86.74
CA GLU A 2 19.58 -52.11 -85.59
C GLU A 2 18.97 -50.78 -85.06
N ARG A 3 18.54 -50.62 -83.80
CA ARG A 3 18.75 -51.37 -82.55
C ARG A 3 17.56 -51.20 -81.61
N MET A 4 17.16 -52.33 -81.04
CA MET A 4 16.54 -52.47 -79.72
C MET A 4 17.70 -52.69 -78.73
N HIS A 5 17.74 -51.95 -77.62
CA HIS A 5 18.52 -52.18 -76.39
C HIS A 5 17.76 -51.39 -75.30
N ASP A 6 17.10 -52.05 -74.34
CA ASP A 6 17.62 -52.38 -72.99
C ASP A 6 18.03 -51.10 -72.22
N ASP A 7 17.53 -50.79 -71.02
CA ASP A 7 17.53 -51.63 -69.82
C ASP A 7 16.35 -51.31 -68.87
N GLY A 8 15.82 -52.34 -68.17
CA GLY A 8 15.14 -52.17 -66.87
C GLY A 8 16.19 -52.09 -65.74
N PRO A 9 15.91 -52.60 -64.52
CA PRO A 9 14.80 -52.36 -63.60
C PRO A 9 15.34 -51.74 -62.27
N GLU A 10 14.57 -50.98 -61.48
CA GLU A 10 14.91 -50.84 -60.05
C GLU A 10 13.69 -50.79 -59.14
N HIS A 11 13.54 -51.88 -58.41
CA HIS A 11 12.77 -52.03 -57.19
C HIS A 11 13.70 -51.71 -56.01
N SER A 12 13.50 -50.56 -55.36
CA SER A 12 14.14 -50.19 -54.08
C SER A 12 13.04 -49.68 -53.15
N ARG A 13 12.51 -50.54 -52.28
CA ARG A 13 12.88 -50.69 -50.86
C ARG A 13 12.78 -49.41 -50.03
N GLU A 14 11.86 -49.49 -49.07
CA GLU A 14 11.94 -49.00 -47.69
C GLU A 14 12.66 -47.67 -47.40
N ALA A 15 11.90 -46.71 -46.87
CA ALA A 15 12.20 -46.15 -45.55
C ALA A 15 11.03 -45.28 -45.08
N GLY A 16 10.36 -45.71 -44.03
CA GLY A 16 9.39 -44.88 -43.32
C GLY A 16 10.06 -43.61 -42.80
N ARG A 17 9.56 -42.45 -43.23
CA ARG A 17 9.88 -41.19 -42.58
C ARG A 17 8.92 -40.97 -41.42
N VAL A 18 9.23 -41.65 -40.31
CA VAL A 18 8.80 -41.24 -38.97
C VAL A 18 9.86 -40.27 -38.44
N ASP A 19 9.74 -38.99 -38.81
CA ASP A 19 10.45 -37.89 -38.13
C ASP A 19 9.40 -37.17 -37.27
N ARG A 20 9.11 -37.61 -36.05
CA ARG A 20 9.83 -37.20 -34.83
C ARG A 20 10.35 -35.78 -34.92
N GLY A 21 9.56 -34.84 -34.39
CA GLY A 21 10.03 -33.49 -34.21
C GLY A 21 8.91 -32.50 -33.94
N LEU A 22 8.09 -32.75 -32.90
CA LEU A 22 7.52 -31.65 -32.12
C LEU A 22 8.70 -30.94 -31.44
N CYS A 23 9.51 -30.26 -32.23
CA CYS A 23 10.53 -29.37 -31.73
C CYS A 23 9.74 -28.20 -31.17
N CYS A 24 9.50 -28.23 -29.87
CA CYS A 24 9.24 -27.04 -29.07
C CYS A 24 10.42 -26.09 -29.29
N ARG A 25 10.43 -25.42 -30.43
CA ARG A 25 11.33 -24.31 -30.68
C ARG A 25 10.68 -23.13 -29.96
N SER A 26 10.94 -23.05 -28.65
CA SER A 26 10.91 -21.79 -27.94
C SER A 26 11.86 -20.86 -28.69
N ARG A 27 11.29 -20.17 -29.67
CA ARG A 27 11.93 -19.03 -30.30
C ARG A 27 11.74 -17.93 -29.27
N GLU A 28 12.75 -17.72 -28.44
CA GLU A 28 12.90 -16.47 -27.71
C GLU A 28 13.15 -15.38 -28.75
N ASP A 29 12.09 -14.96 -29.44
CA ASP A 29 12.15 -13.85 -30.38
C ASP A 29 12.40 -12.60 -29.54
N GLY A 30 13.58 -11.99 -29.67
CA GLY A 30 13.96 -10.73 -29.00
C GLY A 30 12.99 -9.55 -29.22
N ARG A 31 11.97 -9.74 -30.06
CA ARG A 31 10.84 -8.83 -30.24
C ARG A 31 9.85 -8.83 -29.07
N ASP A 32 9.70 -9.95 -28.36
CA ASP A 32 8.76 -10.07 -27.24
C ASP A 32 9.29 -9.36 -25.98
N VAL A 33 10.61 -9.42 -25.76
CA VAL A 33 11.29 -8.64 -24.71
C VAL A 33 11.28 -7.14 -25.03
N ALA A 34 11.46 -6.76 -26.30
CA ALA A 34 11.40 -5.36 -26.71
C ALA A 34 9.97 -4.78 -26.60
N ALA A 35 8.95 -5.57 -26.94
CA ALA A 35 7.55 -5.15 -26.83
C ALA A 35 7.09 -4.98 -25.37
N SER A 36 7.64 -5.76 -24.44
CA SER A 36 7.33 -5.67 -23.00
C SER A 36 8.15 -4.62 -22.23
N ALA A 37 9.27 -4.16 -22.80
CA ALA A 37 10.19 -3.23 -22.14
C ALA A 37 9.54 -1.92 -21.64
N PRO A 38 8.67 -1.22 -22.39
CA PRO A 38 8.04 0.01 -21.89
C PRO A 38 7.16 -0.23 -20.66
N SER A 39 6.42 -1.33 -20.63
CA SER A 39 5.57 -1.70 -19.48
C SER A 39 6.40 -2.02 -18.25
N ILE A 40 7.50 -2.76 -18.43
CA ILE A 40 8.45 -3.10 -17.36
C ILE A 40 9.06 -1.81 -16.79
N LEU A 41 9.57 -0.91 -17.65
CA LEU A 41 10.11 0.38 -17.24
C LEU A 41 9.08 1.21 -16.46
N PHE A 42 7.85 1.29 -16.97
CA PHE A 42 6.78 2.03 -16.30
C PHE A 42 6.48 1.46 -14.90
N VAL A 43 6.33 0.15 -14.75
CA VAL A 43 6.09 -0.51 -13.46
C VAL A 43 7.24 -0.26 -12.48
N HIS A 44 8.49 -0.32 -12.96
CA HIS A 44 9.66 -0.01 -12.14
C HIS A 44 9.68 1.45 -11.69
N HIS A 45 9.44 2.39 -12.60
CA HIS A 45 9.38 3.81 -12.26
C HIS A 45 8.28 4.08 -11.22
N VAL A 46 7.07 3.56 -11.39
CA VAL A 46 6.00 3.70 -10.40
C VAL A 46 6.43 3.13 -9.04
N THR A 47 7.07 1.95 -9.03
CA THR A 47 7.49 1.27 -7.79
C THR A 47 8.55 2.08 -7.03
N TRP A 48 9.58 2.57 -7.72
CA TRP A 48 10.62 3.39 -7.09
C TRP A 48 10.10 4.77 -6.69
N SER A 49 9.20 5.35 -7.48
CA SER A 49 8.52 6.61 -7.13
C SER A 49 7.73 6.49 -5.84
N ILE A 50 7.12 5.35 -5.53
CA ILE A 50 6.46 5.14 -4.23
C ILE A 50 7.47 5.27 -3.09
N ASN A 51 8.63 4.62 -3.20
CA ASN A 51 9.67 4.69 -2.18
C ASN A 51 10.18 6.12 -1.94
N SER A 52 10.28 6.92 -2.99
CA SER A 52 10.76 8.31 -2.85
C SER A 52 9.64 9.28 -2.49
N ILE A 53 8.59 9.36 -3.30
CA ILE A 53 7.55 10.40 -3.18
C ILE A 53 6.68 10.15 -1.96
N CYS A 54 6.34 8.91 -1.62
CA CYS A 54 5.53 8.65 -0.43
C CYS A 54 6.31 8.88 0.87
N HIS A 55 7.63 9.05 0.84
CA HIS A 55 8.42 9.50 2.00
C HIS A 55 8.61 11.01 2.07
N ILE A 56 8.13 11.77 1.08
CA ILE A 56 8.27 13.24 1.03
C ILE A 56 6.88 13.89 1.06
N TRP A 57 5.92 13.34 0.34
CA TRP A 57 4.62 13.97 0.08
C TRP A 57 3.45 13.03 0.33
N GLY A 58 2.56 13.46 1.24
CA GLY A 58 1.33 12.75 1.57
C GLY A 58 0.84 13.02 2.99
N GLN A 59 -0.01 12.14 3.49
CA GLN A 59 -0.58 12.21 4.84
C GLN A 59 0.00 11.13 5.74
N GLN A 60 0.36 11.46 6.99
CA GLN A 60 0.85 10.48 7.97
C GLN A 60 -0.17 10.28 9.09
N PRO A 61 -1.20 9.45 8.91
CA PRO A 61 -2.23 9.24 9.94
C PRO A 61 -1.79 8.35 11.12
N PHE A 62 -0.79 7.49 10.94
CA PHE A 62 -0.35 6.51 11.93
C PHE A 62 1.12 6.71 12.31
N LYS A 63 1.46 6.35 13.56
CA LYS A 63 2.84 6.41 14.02
C LYS A 63 3.61 5.23 13.42
N SER A 64 4.70 5.54 12.72
CA SER A 64 5.69 4.60 12.22
C SER A 64 7.08 5.08 12.67
N ASN A 65 8.11 4.24 12.50
CA ASN A 65 9.50 4.60 12.83
C ASN A 65 10.21 5.33 11.68
N ASP A 66 9.45 5.80 10.69
CA ASP A 66 9.93 6.41 9.46
C ASP A 66 9.03 7.57 9.00
N GLU A 67 9.48 8.29 7.97
CA GLU A 67 8.77 9.43 7.36
C GLU A 67 7.79 9.01 6.26
N SER A 68 7.28 7.77 6.30
CA SER A 68 6.33 7.28 5.30
C SER A 68 4.99 8.02 5.39
N ARG A 69 4.40 8.30 4.23
CA ARG A 69 3.15 9.04 4.07
C ARG A 69 2.22 8.32 3.09
N ASN A 70 0.93 8.37 3.35
CA ASN A 70 -0.11 7.90 2.44
C ASN A 70 -0.31 8.90 1.29
N ASN A 71 -0.29 8.41 0.07
CA ASN A 71 -0.50 9.18 -1.15
C ASN A 71 -1.59 8.53 -2.03
N ALA A 72 -2.69 9.23 -2.27
CA ALA A 72 -3.84 8.67 -2.99
C ALA A 72 -3.55 8.44 -4.48
N PHE A 73 -2.75 9.30 -5.11
CA PHE A 73 -2.37 9.17 -6.51
C PHE A 73 -1.57 7.89 -6.74
N PHE A 74 -0.54 7.66 -5.92
CA PHE A 74 0.22 6.41 -5.92
C PHE A 74 -0.56 5.22 -5.35
N GLY A 75 -1.62 5.47 -4.58
CA GLY A 75 -2.55 4.44 -4.13
C GLY A 75 -3.26 3.79 -5.32
N ILE A 76 -3.64 4.58 -6.31
CA ILE A 76 -4.29 4.10 -7.54
C ILE A 76 -3.25 3.52 -8.50
N LEU A 77 -2.18 4.27 -8.82
CA LEU A 77 -1.15 3.82 -9.77
C LEU A 77 -0.41 2.56 -9.28
N GLY A 78 -0.13 2.50 -7.98
CA GLY A 78 0.60 1.40 -7.34
C GLY A 78 -0.30 0.28 -6.82
N LEU A 79 -1.58 0.24 -7.23
CA LEU A 79 -2.51 -0.84 -6.86
C LEU A 79 -2.66 -1.06 -5.34
N GLY A 80 -2.60 0.01 -4.55
CA GLY A 80 -2.68 0.01 -3.09
C GLY A 80 -1.37 0.33 -2.36
N LYS A 81 -0.22 0.28 -3.05
CA LYS A 81 1.10 0.54 -2.43
C LYS A 81 1.30 2.00 -1.97
N GLY A 82 0.52 2.95 -2.50
CA GLY A 82 0.58 4.34 -2.06
C GLY A 82 0.05 4.60 -0.65
N TRP A 83 -0.62 3.65 0.00
CA TRP A 83 -0.97 3.73 1.43
C TRP A 83 0.24 3.40 2.33
N HIS A 84 1.37 4.04 2.02
CA HIS A 84 2.71 3.68 2.49
C HIS A 84 2.85 3.82 4.00
N ASN A 85 2.35 4.90 4.60
CA ASN A 85 2.34 5.06 6.06
C ASN A 85 1.57 3.94 6.76
N THR A 86 0.47 3.50 6.14
CA THR A 86 -0.37 2.46 6.73
C THR A 86 0.30 1.09 6.65
N HIS A 87 1.00 0.81 5.54
CA HIS A 87 1.86 -0.36 5.40
C HIS A 87 2.96 -0.38 6.47
N HIS A 88 3.70 0.72 6.65
CA HIS A 88 4.77 0.82 7.65
C HIS A 88 4.27 0.77 9.09
N ALA A 89 3.07 1.29 9.37
CA ALA A 89 2.46 1.20 10.68
C ALA A 89 1.96 -0.23 11.02
N PHE A 90 1.59 -1.02 10.01
CA PHE A 90 1.07 -2.37 10.17
C PHE A 90 1.68 -3.34 9.13
N PRO A 91 2.97 -3.69 9.24
CA PRO A 91 3.69 -4.45 8.21
C PRO A 91 3.17 -5.88 8.02
N THR A 92 2.49 -6.43 9.03
CA THR A 92 1.88 -7.77 8.96
C THR A 92 0.48 -7.78 8.34
N SER A 93 -0.08 -6.60 8.07
CA SER A 93 -1.40 -6.46 7.45
C SER A 93 -1.33 -6.76 5.96
N ALA A 94 -2.20 -7.64 5.47
CA ALA A 94 -2.41 -7.83 4.04
C ALA A 94 -3.12 -6.63 3.39
N ARG A 95 -3.77 -5.77 4.19
CA ARG A 95 -4.50 -4.60 3.73
C ARG A 95 -3.71 -3.33 4.00
N HIS A 96 -3.39 -2.59 2.94
CA HIS A 96 -2.73 -1.29 2.99
C HIS A 96 -3.74 -0.15 3.14
N GLY A 97 -4.88 -0.23 2.44
CA GLY A 97 -5.97 0.75 2.53
C GLY A 97 -6.90 0.48 3.71
N LEU A 98 -6.87 1.31 4.76
CA LEU A 98 -7.73 1.14 5.94
C LEU A 98 -9.05 1.93 5.90
N ARG A 99 -9.18 2.92 5.02
CA ARG A 99 -10.41 3.70 4.83
C ARG A 99 -11.22 3.16 3.64
N TRP A 100 -12.52 3.39 3.63
CA TRP A 100 -13.43 2.89 2.59
C TRP A 100 -13.10 3.44 1.19
N TRP A 101 -12.59 4.68 1.09
CA TRP A 101 -12.21 5.31 -0.18
C TRP A 101 -10.78 4.95 -0.63
N GLN A 102 -10.01 4.25 0.21
CA GLN A 102 -8.64 3.87 -0.11
C GLN A 102 -8.64 2.60 -0.96
N ILE A 103 -8.49 2.78 -2.26
CA ILE A 103 -8.45 1.70 -3.24
C ILE A 103 -7.18 0.86 -3.01
N ASP A 104 -7.35 -0.45 -2.80
CA ASP A 104 -6.28 -1.40 -2.57
C ASP A 104 -6.55 -2.67 -3.39
N VAL A 105 -6.15 -2.62 -4.67
CA VAL A 105 -6.37 -3.70 -5.62
C VAL A 105 -5.60 -4.95 -5.19
N SER A 106 -4.40 -4.79 -4.63
CA SER A 106 -3.59 -5.90 -4.11
C SER A 106 -4.35 -6.68 -3.02
N PHE A 107 -5.01 -5.99 -2.10
CA PHE A 107 -5.84 -6.64 -1.08
C PHE A 107 -7.05 -7.36 -1.68
N TRP A 108 -7.69 -6.80 -2.72
CA TRP A 108 -8.79 -7.49 -3.40
C TRP A 108 -8.35 -8.78 -4.07
N VAL A 109 -7.18 -8.80 -4.69
CA VAL A 109 -6.59 -10.02 -5.26
C VAL A 109 -6.32 -11.05 -4.15
N ILE A 110 -5.74 -10.64 -3.00
CA ILE A 110 -5.52 -11.55 -1.86
C ILE A 110 -6.84 -12.14 -1.35
N ARG A 111 -7.89 -11.31 -1.23
CA ARG A 111 -9.23 -11.75 -0.82
C ARG A 111 -9.86 -12.72 -1.80
N LEU A 112 -9.61 -12.53 -3.10
CA LEU A 112 -10.06 -13.45 -4.13
C LEU A 112 -9.34 -14.81 -4.00
N LEU A 113 -8.01 -14.79 -3.82
CA LEU A 113 -7.22 -16.00 -3.59
C LEU A 113 -7.64 -16.72 -2.31
N GLU A 114 -7.93 -15.99 -1.24
CA GLU A 114 -8.47 -16.54 0.01
C GLU A 114 -9.82 -17.23 -0.21
N ARG A 115 -10.69 -16.66 -1.05
CA ARG A 115 -11.99 -17.26 -1.40
C ARG A 115 -11.85 -18.58 -2.17
N PHE A 116 -10.83 -18.71 -3.00
CA PHE A 116 -10.50 -19.94 -3.72
C PHE A 116 -9.67 -20.93 -2.89
N GLY A 117 -9.35 -20.61 -1.63
CA GLY A 117 -8.51 -21.45 -0.77
C GLY A 117 -7.02 -21.48 -1.16
N LEU A 118 -6.58 -20.58 -2.05
CA LEU A 118 -5.18 -20.46 -2.48
C LEU A 118 -4.34 -19.65 -1.49
N ALA A 119 -4.98 -18.79 -0.69
CA ALA A 119 -4.36 -18.06 0.40
C ALA A 119 -5.07 -18.35 1.72
N TRP A 120 -4.32 -18.47 2.80
CA TRP A 120 -4.84 -18.69 4.15
C TRP A 120 -4.16 -17.76 5.16
N ASN A 121 -4.75 -17.61 6.35
CA ASN A 121 -4.21 -16.80 7.44
C ASN A 121 -3.96 -15.32 7.05
N VAL A 122 -4.88 -14.72 6.30
CA VAL A 122 -4.81 -13.31 5.88
C VAL A 122 -5.03 -12.41 7.10
N LYS A 123 -4.00 -11.65 7.49
CA LYS A 123 -4.06 -10.77 8.66
C LYS A 123 -4.52 -9.37 8.29
N VAL A 124 -5.43 -8.81 9.09
CA VAL A 124 -5.89 -7.42 8.98
C VAL A 124 -5.90 -6.82 10.40
N PRO A 125 -5.46 -5.56 10.59
CA PRO A 125 -5.36 -4.96 11.92
C PRO A 125 -6.75 -4.77 12.54
N SER A 126 -6.83 -5.03 13.85
CA SER A 126 -8.06 -4.83 14.61
C SER A 126 -8.37 -3.33 14.75
N ARG A 127 -9.65 -2.99 14.94
CA ARG A 127 -10.07 -1.58 15.13
C ARG A 127 -9.37 -0.92 16.32
N ALA A 128 -9.11 -1.68 17.39
CA ALA A 128 -8.38 -1.21 18.56
C ALA A 128 -6.90 -0.92 18.26
N ALA A 129 -6.25 -1.75 17.43
CA ALA A 129 -4.87 -1.50 17.00
C ALA A 129 -4.78 -0.25 16.09
N ILE A 130 -5.77 -0.05 15.22
CA ILE A 130 -5.85 1.14 14.35
C ILE A 130 -6.04 2.42 15.19
N SER A 131 -6.91 2.40 16.21
CA SER A 131 -7.19 3.59 17.02
C SER A 131 -6.02 3.96 17.95
N SER A 132 -5.33 2.97 18.53
CA SER A 132 -4.20 3.19 19.43
C SER A 132 -2.94 3.69 18.71
N ASN A 133 -2.76 3.33 17.44
CA ASN A 133 -1.61 3.75 16.63
C ASN A 133 -1.85 5.03 15.81
N ARG A 134 -3.04 5.64 15.91
CA ARG A 134 -3.36 6.89 15.21
C ARG A 134 -2.62 8.05 15.88
N ILE A 135 -1.93 8.91 15.11
CA ILE A 135 -1.16 10.03 15.69
C ILE A 135 -2.07 10.99 16.49
N TYR A 136 -3.27 11.24 15.99
CA TYR A 136 -4.24 12.14 16.63
C TYR A 136 -4.71 11.68 18.02
N SER A 137 -4.86 10.37 18.25
CA SER A 137 -5.37 9.85 19.54
C SER A 137 -4.35 10.01 20.66
N LYS A 138 -3.04 9.86 20.35
CA LYS A 138 -1.97 10.04 21.34
C LYS A 138 -1.80 11.49 21.78
N GLN A 139 -1.89 12.45 20.86
CA GLN A 139 -1.79 13.88 21.21
C GLN A 139 -2.90 14.31 22.19
N ILE A 140 -4.13 13.83 22.00
CA ILE A 140 -5.25 14.10 22.92
C ILE A 140 -5.01 13.47 24.29
N SER A 141 -4.56 12.21 24.32
CA SER A 141 -4.24 11.53 25.59
C SER A 141 -3.14 12.26 26.36
N GLN A 142 -2.07 12.67 25.67
CA GLN A 142 -0.93 13.37 26.27
C GLN A 142 -1.33 14.76 26.78
N LYS A 143 -2.14 15.50 26.02
CA LYS A 143 -2.67 16.81 26.44
C LYS A 143 -3.58 16.70 27.66
N ARG A 144 -4.34 15.61 27.80
CA ARG A 144 -5.15 15.35 29.01
C ARG A 144 -4.30 15.05 30.23
N THR A 145 -3.23 14.28 30.09
CA THR A 145 -2.32 13.95 31.20
C THR A 145 -1.41 15.10 31.61
N SER A 146 -1.12 16.06 30.71
CA SER A 146 -0.30 17.24 31.04
C SER A 146 -1.07 18.30 31.84
N CYS A 147 -2.40 18.25 31.87
CA CYS A 147 -3.19 19.01 32.83
C CYS A 147 -3.07 18.32 34.19
N HIS A 148 -1.98 18.60 34.91
CA HIS A 148 -1.90 18.27 36.33
C HIS A 148 -3.03 19.02 37.04
N PRO A 149 -3.88 18.36 37.87
CA PRO A 149 -4.82 19.10 38.70
C PRO A 149 -4.03 20.14 39.50
N PRO A 150 -4.48 21.40 39.58
CA PRO A 150 -3.79 22.39 40.39
C PRO A 150 -3.67 21.86 41.82
N ASP A 151 -2.47 21.92 42.38
CA ASP A 151 -2.18 21.46 43.71
C ASP A 151 -3.18 22.08 44.70
N ARG A 152 -3.78 21.23 45.54
CA ARG A 152 -4.92 21.60 46.41
C ARG A 152 -4.52 22.66 47.44
N HIS A 153 -3.22 22.93 47.59
CA HIS A 153 -2.66 23.98 48.44
C HIS A 153 -2.62 25.38 47.79
N SER A 154 -2.81 25.52 46.48
CA SER A 154 -2.74 26.83 45.79
C SER A 154 -4.05 27.63 45.86
N VAL A 155 -5.19 26.96 46.06
CA VAL A 155 -6.52 27.60 46.02
C VAL A 155 -6.92 28.35 47.30
N ALA A 156 -6.13 28.31 48.36
CA ALA A 156 -6.47 28.95 49.63
C ALA A 156 -6.21 30.48 49.68
N SER A 157 -5.49 31.04 48.70
CA SER A 157 -5.06 32.45 48.76
C SER A 157 -6.02 33.44 48.06
N LEU A 158 -6.99 32.97 47.27
CA LEU A 158 -7.78 33.86 46.39
C LEU A 158 -9.08 34.42 46.98
N HIS A 159 -9.36 34.22 48.27
CA HIS A 159 -10.63 34.63 48.89
C HIS A 159 -10.49 35.75 49.93
N ARG A 160 -9.89 36.90 49.56
CA ARG A 160 -10.15 38.18 50.25
C ARG A 160 -10.28 39.30 49.23
N ARG A 161 -11.50 39.53 48.75
CA ARG A 161 -11.88 40.81 48.13
C ARG A 161 -12.45 41.71 49.22
N PRO A 162 -11.97 42.95 49.41
CA PRO A 162 -12.61 43.89 50.31
C PRO A 162 -13.94 44.37 49.70
N VAL A 163 -15.01 44.31 50.50
CA VAL A 163 -16.32 44.85 50.19
C VAL A 163 -16.22 46.38 50.23
N ILE A 164 -16.42 47.04 49.10
CA ILE A 164 -16.48 48.50 49.00
C ILE A 164 -17.92 48.88 49.36
N ALA A 165 -18.11 49.51 50.52
CA ALA A 165 -19.41 50.03 50.97
C ALA A 165 -19.77 51.27 50.13
N GLY A 166 -21.02 51.30 49.68
CA GLY A 166 -21.56 52.24 48.70
C GLY A 166 -21.83 53.66 49.22
N GLU A 167 -22.03 54.52 48.23
CA GLU A 167 -22.53 55.90 48.26
C GLU A 167 -23.84 56.06 49.03
N GLU A 168 -23.99 57.16 49.76
CA GLU A 168 -24.95 58.24 49.48
C GLU A 168 -24.92 59.26 50.64
N GLN A 169 -24.70 60.54 50.34
CA GLN A 169 -25.69 61.57 50.65
C GLN A 169 -25.28 62.95 50.13
N PHE A 170 -26.19 63.47 49.32
CA PHE A 170 -26.20 64.70 48.58
C PHE A 170 -26.78 65.82 49.47
N SER A 171 -26.03 66.93 49.54
CA SER A 171 -26.47 68.34 49.53
C SER A 171 -27.60 68.84 50.46
N ARG A 172 -27.25 69.95 51.15
CA ARG A 172 -28.04 71.17 51.44
C ARG A 172 -28.78 71.30 52.78
N SER A 173 -28.27 72.29 53.53
CA SER A 173 -28.94 73.35 54.33
C SER A 173 -29.92 72.96 55.42
#